data_AF-A0A521CXP5-F1
#
_entry.id   AF-A0A521CXP5-F1
#
_cell.length_a   1.000
_cell.length_b   1.000
_cell.length_c   1.000
_cell.angle_alpha   90.00
_cell.angle_beta   90.00
_cell.angle_gamma   90.00
#
_symmetry.space_group_name_H-M   'P 1'
#
loop_
_entity.id
_entity.type
_entity.pdbx_description
1 polymer ?
#
loop_
_entity_poly.entity_id
_entity_poly.type
_entity_poly.pdbx_seq_one_letter_code
_entity_poly.pdbx_strand_id
1 'polypeptide(L)'
;MKKDEIFGEIMYDELWKGFTQISMFDEVYKVSLDIYGEEDAEIDFIQKEAFVKFTEKMPEIMRQVESHIFKYYLQNIEDYRAMRTSIDDADKVAPKISTIEELKKLVIPLSILIQYDFGDDIRRIGILCDCTWETEHGLGIKIENEKVVETGLQDIVL
;
A
#
# COMPACT_ATOMS: atom_id res chain seq x y z
N MET A 1 20.09 14.48 -0.90
CA MET A 1 19.68 13.85 0.38
C MET A 1 19.39 14.94 1.39
N LYS A 2 18.28 14.80 2.14
CA LYS A 2 17.80 15.70 3.18
C LYS A 2 17.41 14.87 4.40
N LYS A 3 17.67 15.40 5.60
CA LYS A 3 17.13 14.85 6.84
C LYS A 3 15.90 15.65 7.23
N ASP A 4 14.72 15.06 7.05
CA ASP A 4 13.44 15.61 7.44
C ASP A 4 13.06 15.13 8.85
N GLU A 5 12.42 15.98 9.64
CA GLU A 5 12.03 15.66 11.02
C GLU A 5 10.94 14.59 11.11
N ILE A 6 10.08 14.50 10.08
CA ILE A 6 8.95 13.58 10.03
C ILE A 6 9.31 12.32 9.23
N PHE A 7 9.95 12.50 8.07
CA PHE A 7 10.21 11.39 7.15
C PHE A 7 11.60 10.76 7.30
N GLY A 8 12.46 11.32 8.16
CA GLY A 8 13.83 10.84 8.36
C GLY A 8 14.76 11.17 7.18
N GLU A 9 15.60 10.23 6.77
CA GLU A 9 16.52 10.44 5.65
C GLU A 9 15.81 10.18 4.31
N ILE A 10 15.71 11.24 3.50
CA ILE A 10 15.06 11.21 2.18
C ILE A 10 15.99 11.72 1.07
N MET A 11 15.79 11.24 -0.15
CA MET A 11 16.53 11.63 -1.35
C MET A 11 15.54 11.90 -2.47
N TYR A 12 15.73 12.99 -3.21
CA TYR A 12 14.91 13.26 -4.38
C TYR A 12 15.38 12.41 -5.57
N ASP A 13 14.45 11.69 -6.19
CA ASP A 13 14.59 10.89 -7.41
C ASP A 13 13.19 10.69 -8.01
N GLU A 14 12.76 11.64 -8.86
CA GLU A 14 11.38 11.83 -9.37
C GLU A 14 10.34 12.17 -8.29
N LEU A 15 10.49 11.61 -7.09
CA LEU A 15 9.75 11.87 -5.86
C LEU A 15 10.76 11.97 -4.72
N TRP A 16 10.32 12.42 -3.55
CA TRP A 16 11.12 12.28 -2.32
C TRP A 16 11.03 10.83 -1.83
N LYS A 17 12.15 10.11 -1.87
CA LYS A 17 12.25 8.70 -1.51
C LYS A 17 12.98 8.48 -0.19
N GLY A 18 12.47 7.56 0.61
CA GLY A 18 13.07 7.12 1.87
C GLY A 18 12.67 5.69 2.20
N PHE A 19 12.82 5.30 3.46
CA PHE A 19 12.34 4.02 3.97
C PHE A 19 11.62 4.20 5.29
N THR A 20 10.57 3.42 5.49
CA THR A 20 9.87 3.33 6.77
C THR A 20 9.59 1.87 7.13
N GLN A 21 9.08 1.65 8.33
CA GLN A 21 8.59 0.34 8.76
C GLN A 21 7.08 0.37 8.90
N ILE A 22 6.42 -0.70 8.44
CA ILE A 22 5.00 -0.94 8.67
C ILE A 22 4.78 -2.30 9.30
N SER A 23 3.65 -2.46 10.01
CA SER A 23 3.21 -3.74 10.54
C SER A 23 1.99 -4.24 9.77
N MET A 24 2.12 -5.36 9.06
CA MET A 24 1.05 -5.97 8.27
C MET A 24 1.10 -7.49 8.46
N PHE A 25 -0.05 -8.17 8.58
CA PHE A 25 -0.14 -9.61 8.83
C PHE A 25 0.74 -10.09 10.02
N ASP A 26 0.72 -9.30 11.10
CA ASP A 26 1.53 -9.50 12.31
C ASP A 26 3.06 -9.54 12.08
N GLU A 27 3.54 -9.03 10.94
CA GLU A 27 4.95 -8.90 10.59
C GLU A 27 5.36 -7.45 10.36
N VAL A 28 6.64 -7.15 10.62
CA VAL A 28 7.22 -5.83 10.37
C VAL A 28 7.96 -5.85 9.05
N TYR A 29 7.57 -4.98 8.12
CA TYR A 29 8.19 -4.81 6.82
C TYR A 29 8.92 -3.49 6.75
N LYS A 30 10.16 -3.51 6.25
CA LYS A 30 10.83 -2.30 5.78
C LYS A 30 10.36 -2.06 4.34
N VAL A 31 9.70 -0.93 4.12
CA VAL A 31 9.10 -0.57 2.83
C VAL A 31 9.68 0.75 2.34
N SER A 32 9.62 0.98 1.02
CA SER A 32 9.94 2.29 0.46
C SER A 32 8.91 3.32 0.93
N LEU A 33 9.36 4.55 1.11
CA LEU A 33 8.52 5.70 1.42
C LEU A 33 8.67 6.69 0.27
N ASP A 34 7.64 6.83 -0.55
CA ASP A 34 7.64 7.72 -1.71
C ASP A 34 6.69 8.89 -1.43
N ILE A 35 7.21 10.11 -1.44
CA ILE A 35 6.49 11.32 -1.09
C ILE A 35 6.43 12.21 -2.33
N TYR A 36 5.22 12.48 -2.79
CA TYR A 36 4.97 13.34 -3.94
C TYR A 36 5.38 14.78 -3.61
N GLY A 37 6.12 15.40 -4.50
CA GLY A 37 6.75 16.70 -4.26
C GLY A 37 7.78 17.03 -5.33
N GLU A 38 8.30 18.24 -5.28
CA GLU A 38 9.37 18.72 -6.17
C GLU A 38 10.68 18.87 -5.38
N GLU A 39 11.84 18.82 -6.06
CA GLU A 39 13.17 18.92 -5.42
C GLU A 39 13.37 20.22 -4.64
N ASP A 40 12.88 21.32 -5.20
CA ASP A 40 13.08 22.68 -4.66
C ASP A 40 11.88 23.17 -3.83
N ALA A 41 10.88 22.32 -3.60
CA ALA A 41 9.68 22.66 -2.83
C ALA A 41 9.72 22.08 -1.41
N GLU A 42 9.09 22.78 -0.47
CA GLU A 42 8.81 22.20 0.84
C GLU A 42 7.71 21.15 0.75
N ILE A 43 7.85 20.06 1.51
CA ILE A 43 6.80 19.05 1.65
C ILE A 43 5.67 19.64 2.47
N ASP A 44 4.45 19.49 1.98
CA ASP A 44 3.26 20.13 2.52
C ASP A 44 2.93 19.64 3.95
N PHE A 45 2.27 20.50 4.73
CA PHE A 45 1.85 20.18 6.09
C PHE A 45 0.85 19.01 6.13
N ILE A 46 -0.12 18.94 5.21
CA ILE A 46 -1.10 17.86 5.11
C ILE A 46 -0.41 16.52 4.81
N GLN A 47 0.66 16.53 4.00
CA GLN A 47 1.46 15.32 3.72
C GLN A 47 2.20 14.84 4.97
N LYS A 48 2.81 15.76 5.72
CA LYS A 48 3.44 15.43 7.01
C LYS A 48 2.41 14.91 8.00
N GLU A 49 1.25 15.55 8.10
CA GLU A 49 0.16 15.13 8.97
C GLU A 49 -0.37 13.74 8.58
N ALA A 50 -0.50 13.46 7.28
CA ALA A 50 -0.90 12.14 6.76
C ALA A 50 0.00 11.04 7.31
N PHE A 51 1.32 11.21 7.19
CA PHE A 51 2.28 10.23 7.67
C PHE A 51 2.30 10.09 9.20
N VAL A 52 2.19 11.20 9.93
CA VAL A 52 2.09 11.18 11.40
C VAL A 52 0.84 10.42 11.83
N LYS A 53 -0.33 10.75 11.28
CA LYS A 53 -1.61 10.11 11.65
C LYS A 53 -1.65 8.65 11.26
N PHE A 54 -1.07 8.31 10.12
CA PHE A 54 -0.90 6.93 9.68
C PHE A 54 -0.04 6.13 10.66
N THR A 55 1.09 6.69 11.10
CA THR A 55 1.98 6.02 12.05
C THR A 55 1.31 5.86 13.42
N GLU A 56 0.62 6.90 13.91
CA GLU A 56 -0.13 6.87 15.17
C GLU A 56 -1.24 5.81 15.17
N LYS A 57 -1.94 5.63 14.04
CA LYS A 57 -3.07 4.69 13.90
C LYS A 57 -2.74 3.42 13.14
N MET A 58 -1.46 3.14 12.92
CA MET A 58 -1.00 2.06 12.05
C MET A 58 -1.67 0.70 12.35
N PRO A 59 -1.78 0.24 13.61
CA PRO A 59 -2.44 -1.02 13.90
C PRO A 59 -3.92 -1.06 13.50
N GLU A 60 -4.63 0.07 13.58
CA GLU A 60 -6.04 0.16 13.17
C GLU A 60 -6.18 0.19 11.65
N ILE A 61 -5.35 0.98 10.97
CA ILE A 61 -5.33 1.09 9.52
C ILE A 61 -4.99 -0.26 8.91
N MET A 62 -3.95 -0.95 9.42
CA MET A 62 -3.48 -2.21 8.85
C MET A 62 -4.51 -3.33 8.97
N ARG A 63 -5.27 -3.40 10.08
CA ARG A 63 -6.43 -4.31 10.17
C ARG A 63 -7.48 -4.03 9.09
N GLN A 64 -7.73 -2.76 8.76
CA GLN A 64 -8.64 -2.41 7.66
C GLN A 64 -8.05 -2.82 6.32
N VAL A 65 -6.77 -2.55 6.08
CA VAL A 65 -6.05 -2.91 4.84
C VAL A 65 -6.14 -4.41 4.61
N GLU A 66 -5.74 -5.23 5.59
CA GLU A 66 -5.79 -6.70 5.51
C GLU A 66 -7.21 -7.20 5.20
N SER A 67 -8.22 -6.65 5.88
CA SER A 67 -9.61 -7.00 5.63
C SER A 67 -10.10 -6.61 4.23
N HIS A 68 -9.66 -5.46 3.70
CA HIS A 68 -10.06 -5.00 2.37
C HIS A 68 -9.37 -5.80 1.27
N ILE A 69 -8.09 -6.13 1.42
CA ILE A 69 -7.37 -6.99 0.49
C ILE A 69 -7.98 -8.39 0.48
N PHE A 70 -8.29 -8.96 1.65
CA PHE A 70 -8.94 -10.26 1.72
C PHE A 70 -10.30 -10.28 1.00
N LYS A 71 -11.11 -9.23 1.21
CA LYS A 71 -12.38 -9.08 0.50
C LYS A 71 -12.17 -8.94 -1.01
N TYR A 72 -11.24 -8.09 -1.44
CA TYR A 72 -10.92 -7.89 -2.86
C TYR A 72 -10.47 -9.21 -3.50
N TYR A 73 -9.59 -9.96 -2.83
CA TYR A 73 -9.13 -11.26 -3.29
C TYR A 73 -10.31 -12.22 -3.51
N LEU A 74 -11.15 -12.42 -2.49
CA LEU A 74 -12.29 -13.34 -2.58
C LEU A 74 -13.31 -12.94 -3.65
N GLN A 75 -13.47 -11.65 -3.91
CA GLN A 75 -14.40 -11.15 -4.94
C GLN A 75 -13.91 -11.42 -6.36
N ASN A 76 -12.59 -11.43 -6.58
CA ASN A 76 -11.99 -11.51 -7.92
C ASN A 76 -11.30 -12.85 -8.19
N ILE A 77 -11.20 -13.75 -7.19
CA ILE A 77 -10.38 -14.96 -7.27
C ILE A 77 -10.76 -15.88 -8.43
N GLU A 78 -12.04 -16.07 -8.72
CA GLU A 78 -12.46 -16.96 -9.81
C GLU A 78 -12.04 -16.39 -11.18
N ASP A 79 -12.04 -15.07 -11.36
CA ASP A 79 -11.58 -14.43 -12.59
C ASP A 79 -10.07 -14.61 -12.78
N TYR A 80 -9.28 -14.37 -11.72
CA TYR A 80 -7.83 -14.61 -11.76
C TYR A 80 -7.46 -16.07 -12.02
N ARG A 81 -8.26 -17.01 -11.51
CA ARG A 81 -8.09 -18.45 -11.75
C ARG A 81 -8.48 -18.85 -13.17
N ALA A 82 -9.53 -18.25 -13.74
CA ALA A 82 -10.00 -18.52 -15.10
C ALA A 82 -8.98 -18.10 -16.18
N MET A 83 -8.11 -17.14 -15.88
CA MET A 83 -7.03 -16.70 -16.76
C MET A 83 -5.83 -17.66 -16.81
N ARG A 84 -5.82 -18.74 -16.01
CA ARG A 84 -4.68 -19.65 -15.87
C ARG A 84 -4.74 -20.82 -16.83
N THR A 85 -3.56 -21.33 -17.15
CA THR A 85 -3.38 -22.39 -18.15
C THR A 85 -3.78 -23.78 -17.64
N SER A 86 -3.81 -23.96 -16.32
CA SER A 86 -4.22 -25.20 -15.66
C SER A 86 -4.69 -24.95 -14.23
N ILE A 87 -5.37 -25.95 -13.64
CA ILE A 87 -5.79 -25.91 -12.23
C ILE A 87 -4.57 -25.84 -11.30
N ASP A 88 -3.52 -26.62 -11.59
CA ASP A 88 -2.29 -26.62 -10.79
C ASP A 88 -1.56 -25.27 -10.81
N ASP A 89 -1.64 -24.54 -11.93
CA ASP A 89 -1.13 -23.17 -12.04
C ASP A 89 -1.99 -22.21 -11.21
N ALA A 90 -3.31 -22.30 -11.35
CA ALA A 90 -4.27 -21.51 -10.57
C ALA A 90 -4.11 -21.70 -9.06
N ASP A 91 -3.91 -22.94 -8.58
CA ASP A 91 -3.74 -23.22 -7.16
C ASP A 91 -2.40 -22.71 -6.60
N LYS A 92 -1.39 -22.47 -7.45
CA LYS A 92 -0.11 -21.88 -7.03
C LYS A 92 -0.18 -20.37 -6.93
N VAL A 93 -0.78 -19.71 -7.93
CA VAL A 93 -0.78 -18.23 -8.04
C VAL A 93 -1.98 -17.60 -7.35
N ALA A 94 -3.12 -18.30 -7.32
CA ALA A 94 -4.38 -17.79 -6.84
C ALA A 94 -5.14 -18.91 -6.08
N PRO A 95 -4.58 -19.43 -4.96
CA PRO A 95 -5.19 -20.50 -4.19
C PRO A 95 -6.53 -20.08 -3.58
N LYS A 96 -7.47 -21.01 -3.46
CA LYS A 96 -8.70 -20.74 -2.69
C LYS A 96 -8.34 -20.73 -1.20
N ILE A 97 -8.52 -19.58 -0.56
CA ILE A 97 -8.25 -19.38 0.87
C ILE A 97 -9.53 -18.99 1.60
N SER A 98 -9.53 -19.10 2.93
CA SER A 98 -10.67 -18.77 3.79
C SER A 98 -10.33 -17.86 4.95
N THR A 99 -9.05 -17.53 5.14
CA THR A 99 -8.56 -16.72 6.26
C THR A 99 -7.53 -15.67 5.84
N ILE A 100 -7.42 -14.61 6.64
CA ILE A 100 -6.39 -13.57 6.48
C ILE A 100 -4.97 -14.15 6.67
N GLU A 101 -4.80 -15.14 7.55
CA GLU A 101 -3.50 -15.79 7.76
C GLU A 101 -2.99 -16.51 6.49
N GLU A 102 -3.89 -17.03 5.66
CA GLU A 102 -3.50 -17.60 4.37
C GLU A 102 -3.14 -16.51 3.35
N LEU A 103 -3.81 -15.36 3.40
CA LEU A 103 -3.55 -14.20 2.53
C LEU A 103 -2.14 -13.63 2.74
N LYS A 104 -1.62 -13.69 3.96
CA LYS A 104 -0.26 -13.24 4.32
C LYS A 104 0.81 -13.78 3.38
N LYS A 105 0.68 -15.02 2.91
CA LYS A 105 1.66 -15.66 2.02
C LYS A 105 1.57 -15.17 0.58
N LEU A 106 0.52 -14.44 0.25
CA LEU A 106 0.16 -14.05 -1.10
C LEU A 106 0.43 -12.58 -1.38
N VAL A 107 0.64 -11.76 -0.34
CA VAL A 107 0.71 -10.30 -0.42
C VAL A 107 1.93 -9.81 0.34
N ILE A 108 2.75 -8.99 -0.32
CA ILE A 108 3.96 -8.40 0.28
C ILE A 108 3.88 -6.89 0.10
N PRO A 109 3.90 -6.09 1.17
CA PRO A 109 3.93 -4.64 1.02
C PRO A 109 5.29 -4.18 0.49
N LEU A 110 5.26 -3.22 -0.44
CA LEU A 110 6.45 -2.69 -1.12
C LEU A 110 6.74 -1.25 -0.75
N SER A 111 5.71 -0.39 -0.81
CA SER A 111 5.87 1.04 -0.55
C SER A 111 4.63 1.68 0.05
N ILE A 112 4.88 2.81 0.72
CA ILE A 112 3.87 3.77 1.10
C ILE A 112 4.06 5.01 0.23
N LEU A 113 2.96 5.50 -0.33
CA LEU A 113 2.89 6.71 -1.14
C LEU A 113 2.23 7.81 -0.32
N ILE A 114 2.92 8.93 -0.08
CA ILE A 114 2.35 10.15 0.48
C ILE A 114 2.00 11.07 -0.68
N GLN A 115 0.71 11.12 -1.05
CA GLN A 115 0.23 11.83 -2.23
C GLN A 115 0.24 13.35 -2.01
N TYR A 116 0.14 14.13 -3.09
CA TYR A 116 0.04 15.59 -3.02
C TYR A 116 -1.16 16.05 -2.17
N ASP A 117 -1.02 17.22 -1.54
CA ASP A 117 -2.17 17.99 -1.09
C ASP A 117 -2.84 18.66 -2.29
N PHE A 118 -4.17 18.51 -2.37
CA PHE A 118 -4.99 19.12 -3.40
C PHE A 118 -5.77 20.34 -2.87
N GLY A 119 -5.50 20.78 -1.63
CA GLY A 119 -6.15 21.91 -0.98
C GLY A 119 -7.57 21.61 -0.50
N ASP A 120 -7.87 20.34 -0.22
CA ASP A 120 -9.19 19.87 0.22
C ASP A 120 -9.17 19.27 1.65
N ASP A 121 -8.07 19.46 2.37
CA ASP A 121 -7.84 18.98 3.75
C ASP A 121 -7.94 17.45 3.91
N ILE A 122 -7.85 16.68 2.82
CA ILE A 122 -7.88 15.21 2.86
C ILE A 122 -6.44 14.67 2.90
N ARG A 123 -6.10 13.99 4.00
CA ARG A 123 -4.84 13.24 4.13
C ARG A 123 -4.91 11.96 3.30
N ARG A 124 -4.04 11.84 2.30
CA ARG A 124 -4.03 10.73 1.34
C ARG A 124 -2.77 9.90 1.45
N ILE A 125 -2.97 8.58 1.54
CA ILE A 125 -1.89 7.60 1.53
C ILE A 125 -2.25 6.46 0.59
N GLY A 126 -1.30 6.07 -0.24
CA GLY A 126 -1.33 4.81 -0.97
C GLY A 126 -0.45 3.76 -0.29
N ILE A 127 -0.86 2.50 -0.33
CA ILE A 127 0.03 1.37 -0.08
C ILE A 127 0.10 0.57 -1.38
N LEU A 128 1.33 0.27 -1.80
CA LEU A 128 1.59 -0.67 -2.89
C LEU A 128 2.03 -2.01 -2.33
N CYS A 129 1.45 -3.07 -2.85
CA CYS A 129 1.81 -4.44 -2.54
C CYS A 129 2.07 -5.23 -3.82
N ASP A 130 3.04 -6.15 -3.74
CA ASP A 130 3.10 -7.28 -4.65
C ASP A 130 2.07 -8.33 -4.25
N CYS A 131 1.54 -9.04 -5.22
CA CYS A 131 0.69 -10.19 -4.96
C CYS A 131 0.86 -11.32 -5.98
N THR A 132 0.61 -12.54 -5.52
CA THR A 132 0.84 -13.76 -6.32
C THR A 132 -0.13 -13.93 -7.47
N TRP A 133 -1.34 -13.38 -7.39
CA TRP A 133 -2.39 -13.56 -8.39
C TRP A 133 -2.37 -12.48 -9.50
N GLU A 134 -1.67 -11.37 -9.28
CA GLU A 134 -1.54 -10.23 -10.20
C GLU A 134 -0.11 -9.70 -10.18
N THR A 135 0.76 -10.35 -10.94
CA THR A 135 2.21 -10.07 -10.98
C THR A 135 2.58 -8.95 -11.96
N GLU A 136 1.67 -8.51 -12.82
CA GLU A 136 1.96 -7.49 -13.84
C GLU A 136 1.60 -6.09 -13.33
N HIS A 137 0.49 -5.98 -12.63
CA HIS A 137 -0.09 -4.68 -12.24
C HIS A 137 -0.06 -4.38 -10.74
N GLY A 138 0.40 -5.31 -9.90
CA GLY A 138 0.46 -5.13 -8.45
C GLY A 138 -0.89 -4.83 -7.81
N LEU A 139 -0.86 -4.49 -6.52
CA LEU A 139 -2.05 -4.20 -5.72
C LEU A 139 -1.91 -2.83 -5.05
N GLY A 140 -2.90 -1.97 -5.26
CA GLY A 140 -3.01 -0.65 -4.64
C GLY A 140 -4.07 -0.63 -3.55
N ILE A 141 -3.78 0.07 -2.45
CA ILE A 141 -4.73 0.33 -1.37
C ILE A 141 -4.75 1.81 -1.08
N LYS A 142 -5.91 2.44 -1.31
CA LYS A 142 -6.11 3.88 -1.12
C LYS A 142 -6.67 4.16 0.26
N ILE A 143 -6.01 5.06 0.99
CA ILE A 143 -6.37 5.48 2.34
C ILE A 143 -6.62 6.99 2.34
N GLU A 144 -7.78 7.40 2.86
CA GLU A 144 -8.14 8.79 3.08
C GLU A 144 -8.54 8.99 4.54
N ASN A 145 -7.92 9.94 5.23
CA ASN A 145 -8.20 10.25 6.65
C ASN A 145 -8.21 8.98 7.55
N GLU A 146 -7.17 8.16 7.39
CA GLU A 146 -6.95 6.88 8.11
C GLU A 146 -8.01 5.81 7.90
N LYS A 147 -8.80 5.91 6.82
CA LYS A 147 -9.76 4.88 6.40
C LYS A 147 -9.40 4.36 5.02
N VAL A 148 -9.47 3.04 4.86
CA VAL A 148 -9.35 2.42 3.53
C VAL A 148 -10.61 2.76 2.73
N VAL A 149 -10.44 3.43 1.60
CA VAL A 149 -11.55 3.83 0.71
C VAL A 149 -11.65 2.95 -0.53
N GLU A 150 -10.53 2.38 -0.98
CA GLU A 150 -10.48 1.57 -2.19
C GLU A 150 -9.33 0.55 -2.16
N THR A 151 -9.51 -0.58 -2.85
CA THR A 151 -8.50 -1.62 -3.06
C THR A 151 -8.69 -2.16 -4.47
N GLY A 152 -7.60 -2.27 -5.22
CA GLY A 152 -7.63 -2.58 -6.65
C GLY A 152 -6.22 -2.70 -7.21
N LEU A 153 -6.09 -2.59 -8.53
CA LEU A 153 -4.77 -2.52 -9.17
C LEU A 153 -3.99 -1.28 -8.68
N GLN A 154 -2.67 -1.28 -8.83
CA GLN A 154 -1.81 -0.21 -8.32
C GLN A 154 -2.18 1.20 -8.81
N ASP A 155 -2.80 1.31 -9.99
CA ASP A 155 -3.16 2.58 -10.61
C ASP A 155 -4.13 3.43 -9.77
N ILE A 156 -4.85 2.84 -8.82
CA ILE A 156 -5.75 3.62 -7.94
C ILE A 156 -5.00 4.55 -6.97
N VAL A 157 -3.68 4.32 -6.78
CA VAL A 157 -2.84 5.10 -5.86
C VAL A 157 -1.66 5.82 -6.54
N LEU A 158 -1.44 5.60 -7.85
CA LEU A 158 -0.33 6.21 -8.61
C LEU A 158 -0.71 7.53 -9.28
#